data_AF-A0A1A9AIT0-F1
#
_entry.id   AF-A0A1A9AIT0-F1
#
_cell.length_a   1.000
_cell.length_b   1.000
_cell.length_c   1.000
_cell.angle_alpha   90.00
_cell.angle_beta   90.00
_cell.angle_gamma   90.00
#
_symmetry.space_group_name_H-M   'P 1'
#
loop_
_entity.id
_entity.type
_entity.pdbx_description
1 polymer ?
#
loop_
_entity_poly.entity_id
_entity_poly.type
_entity_poly.pdbx_seq_one_letter_code
_entity_poly.pdbx_strand_id
1 'polypeptide(L)'
;MSLKANSTEFFKLFSKSSKDLFSDQFYDALDSDSPNLSKYDNQCNDIHVHNPKEKVIKICKKYLRYLEYCKLLNDDNSLYKVSVLFNYWLYGVLTHIYGSNSTEKIRTGFSALQIKWTYFDYRRRNEPYYLKCKPNFELVNHDDWDKRKKLYDYYVDYDILFGLAKNIDDKCD
;
A
#
# COMPACT_ATOMS: atom_id res chain seq x y z
N MET A 1 12.85 3.42 14.41
CA MET A 1 11.45 3.83 14.12
C MET A 1 10.84 4.46 15.36
N SER A 2 10.29 5.67 15.26
CA SER A 2 9.80 6.46 16.39
C SER A 2 8.63 5.77 17.09
N LEU A 3 8.64 5.76 18.44
CA LEU A 3 7.64 5.17 19.36
C LEU A 3 6.17 5.43 18.99
N LYS A 4 5.87 6.46 18.18
CA LYS A 4 4.50 6.76 17.72
C LYS A 4 4.00 5.78 16.64
N ALA A 5 4.84 5.36 15.69
CA ALA A 5 4.45 4.43 14.61
C ALA A 5 3.96 3.07 15.17
N ASN A 6 4.53 2.65 16.31
CA ASN A 6 4.21 1.42 17.03
C ASN A 6 2.75 1.34 17.56
N SER A 7 2.01 2.45 17.52
CA SER A 7 0.62 2.51 17.99
C SER A 7 -0.43 2.18 16.93
N THR A 8 -0.10 2.29 15.64
CA THR A 8 -1.09 2.11 14.56
C THR A 8 -1.43 0.64 14.34
N GLU A 9 -2.68 0.40 13.96
CA GLU A 9 -3.16 -0.94 13.64
C GLU A 9 -2.40 -1.55 12.46
N PHE A 10 -2.12 -0.76 11.41
CA PHE A 10 -1.33 -1.21 10.27
C PHE A 10 0.07 -1.68 10.70
N PHE A 11 0.79 -0.89 11.50
CA PHE A 11 2.11 -1.29 11.97
C PHE A 11 2.06 -2.57 12.82
N LYS A 12 1.03 -2.73 13.67
CA LYS A 12 0.83 -3.96 14.45
C LYS A 12 0.65 -5.18 13.54
N LEU A 13 -0.12 -5.04 12.46
CA LEU A 13 -0.29 -6.10 11.46
C LEU A 13 1.02 -6.41 10.74
N PHE A 14 1.72 -5.37 10.27
CA PHE A 14 3.03 -5.47 9.64
C PHE A 14 4.05 -6.21 10.53
N SER A 15 4.15 -5.81 11.80
CA SER A 15 5.07 -6.44 12.76
C SER A 15 4.73 -7.88 13.15
N LYS A 16 3.49 -8.33 12.88
CA LYS A 16 3.01 -9.69 13.19
C LYS A 16 3.06 -10.62 11.99
N SER A 17 3.37 -10.10 10.80
CA SER A 17 3.47 -10.91 9.61
C SER A 17 4.57 -11.97 9.79
N SER A 18 4.27 -13.21 9.39
CA SER A 18 5.23 -14.32 9.43
C SER A 18 6.05 -14.43 8.14
N LYS A 19 6.01 -13.42 7.28
CA LYS A 19 6.76 -13.38 6.02
C LYS A 19 8.21 -12.94 6.29
N ASP A 20 9.14 -13.41 5.47
CA ASP A 20 10.56 -13.10 5.63
C ASP A 20 10.96 -11.79 4.94
N LEU A 21 10.34 -11.49 3.79
CA LEU A 21 10.64 -10.31 2.98
C LEU A 21 9.84 -9.09 3.45
N PHE A 22 10.46 -7.91 3.40
CA PHE A 22 9.82 -6.67 3.84
C PHE A 22 8.60 -6.35 2.98
N SER A 23 8.71 -6.49 1.65
CA SER A 23 7.59 -6.25 0.74
C SER A 23 6.41 -7.20 1.01
N ASP A 24 6.70 -8.47 1.27
CA ASP A 24 5.68 -9.48 1.61
C ASP A 24 5.00 -9.18 2.95
N GLN A 25 5.77 -8.82 3.98
CA GLN A 25 5.21 -8.38 5.27
C GLN A 25 4.28 -7.18 5.10
N PHE A 26 4.67 -6.24 4.22
CA PHE A 26 3.90 -5.04 3.93
C PHE A 26 2.59 -5.36 3.21
N TYR A 27 2.61 -6.24 2.21
CA TYR A 27 1.41 -6.69 1.52
C TYR A 27 0.48 -7.51 2.41
N ASP A 28 1.02 -8.38 3.26
CA ASP A 28 0.25 -9.15 4.24
C ASP A 28 -0.53 -8.22 5.21
N ALA A 29 0.11 -7.13 5.67
CA ALA A 29 -0.54 -6.12 6.49
C ALA A 29 -1.64 -5.33 5.75
N LEU A 30 -1.44 -5.04 4.47
CA LEU A 30 -2.46 -4.41 3.62
C LEU A 30 -3.65 -5.33 3.41
N ASP A 31 -3.41 -6.61 3.13
CA ASP A 31 -4.42 -7.60 2.80
C ASP A 31 -5.21 -8.09 4.02
N SER A 32 -4.71 -7.89 5.24
CA SER A 32 -5.40 -8.27 6.47
C SER A 32 -6.79 -7.63 6.65
N ASP A 33 -7.79 -8.47 6.94
CA ASP A 33 -9.19 -8.09 7.21
C ASP A 33 -9.48 -7.82 8.70
N SER A 34 -8.51 -7.23 9.41
CA SER A 34 -8.59 -6.86 10.84
C SER A 34 -9.94 -6.23 11.26
N PRO A 35 -10.42 -6.44 12.51
CA PRO A 35 -11.80 -6.15 12.92
C PRO A 35 -12.23 -4.68 12.83
N ASN A 36 -11.27 -3.75 12.83
CA ASN A 36 -11.55 -2.33 13.07
C ASN A 36 -11.75 -1.51 11.77
N LEU A 37 -12.03 -2.16 10.64
CA LEU A 37 -12.29 -1.45 9.37
C LEU A 37 -13.61 -0.68 9.38
N SER A 38 -14.54 -0.99 10.28
CA SER A 38 -15.86 -0.33 10.38
C SER A 38 -15.76 1.16 10.70
N LYS A 39 -14.70 1.62 11.36
CA LYS A 39 -14.48 3.05 11.65
C LYS A 39 -14.34 3.91 10.38
N TYR A 40 -14.07 3.31 9.23
CA TYR A 40 -13.94 3.97 7.93
C TYR A 40 -15.21 3.94 7.08
N ASP A 41 -16.31 3.36 7.57
CA ASP A 41 -17.56 3.19 6.80
C ASP A 41 -18.07 4.51 6.24
N ASN A 42 -18.17 5.54 7.08
CA ASN A 42 -18.64 6.86 6.68
C ASN A 42 -17.73 7.52 5.62
N GLN A 43 -16.43 7.22 5.64
CA GLN A 43 -15.46 7.81 4.71
C GLN A 43 -15.38 7.05 3.39
N CYS A 44 -15.83 5.79 3.33
CA CYS A 44 -15.66 4.93 2.16
C CYS A 44 -16.97 4.56 1.46
N ASN A 45 -18.12 4.52 2.14
CA ASN A 45 -19.38 4.08 1.56
C ASN A 45 -19.90 5.03 0.45
N ASP A 46 -19.55 6.31 0.53
CA ASP A 46 -19.85 7.37 -0.43
C ASP A 46 -18.89 7.37 -1.64
N ILE A 47 -17.92 6.45 -1.72
CA ILE A 47 -16.97 6.41 -2.85
C ILE A 47 -17.73 6.20 -4.18
N HIS A 48 -17.37 7.01 -5.18
CA HIS A 48 -17.98 6.97 -6.51
C HIS A 48 -17.08 6.21 -7.49
N VAL A 49 -17.44 4.96 -7.79
CA VAL A 49 -16.66 4.02 -8.59
C VAL A 49 -17.59 3.07 -9.35
N HIS A 50 -17.04 2.34 -10.32
CA HIS A 50 -17.76 1.30 -11.05
C HIS A 50 -17.98 0.04 -10.19
N ASN A 51 -18.89 -0.82 -10.64
CA ASN A 51 -19.12 -2.12 -10.03
C ASN A 51 -17.93 -3.08 -10.25
N PRO A 52 -17.62 -3.96 -9.28
CA PRO A 52 -18.33 -4.15 -8.00
C PRO A 52 -17.90 -3.16 -6.90
N LYS A 53 -18.79 -2.24 -6.52
CA LYS A 53 -18.49 -1.12 -5.62
C LYS A 53 -18.10 -1.60 -4.22
N GLU A 54 -18.70 -2.68 -3.74
CA GLU A 54 -18.47 -3.25 -2.41
C GLU A 54 -17.02 -3.70 -2.24
N LYS A 55 -16.41 -4.26 -3.29
CA LYS A 55 -14.99 -4.65 -3.27
C LYS A 55 -14.09 -3.42 -3.11
N VAL A 56 -14.40 -2.34 -3.83
CA VAL A 56 -13.61 -1.10 -3.78
C VAL A 56 -13.80 -0.37 -2.44
N ILE A 57 -15.00 -0.41 -1.86
CA ILE A 57 -15.24 0.07 -0.49
C ILE A 57 -14.30 -0.64 0.49
N LYS A 58 -14.15 -1.97 0.39
CA LYS A 58 -13.24 -2.75 1.25
C LYS A 58 -11.78 -2.30 1.06
N ILE A 59 -11.35 -2.04 -0.17
CA ILE A 59 -10.01 -1.49 -0.48
C ILE A 59 -9.84 -0.09 0.10
N CYS A 60 -10.84 0.79 -0.01
CA CYS A 60 -10.82 2.12 0.59
C CYS A 60 -10.57 2.06 2.10
N LYS A 61 -11.25 1.17 2.83
CA LYS A 61 -11.06 1.05 4.29
C LYS A 61 -9.63 0.62 4.65
N LYS A 62 -9.08 -0.37 3.92
CA LYS A 62 -7.68 -0.80 4.07
C LYS A 62 -6.70 0.33 3.75
N TYR A 63 -7.02 1.14 2.73
CA TYR A 63 -6.23 2.30 2.38
C TYR A 63 -6.22 3.37 3.50
N LEU A 64 -7.37 3.72 4.07
CA LEU A 64 -7.42 4.69 5.17
C LEU A 64 -6.66 4.21 6.41
N ARG A 65 -6.66 2.89 6.68
CA ARG A 65 -5.80 2.27 7.71
C ARG A 65 -4.31 2.49 7.44
N TYR A 66 -3.87 2.28 6.20
CA TYR A 66 -2.50 2.60 5.80
C TYR A 66 -2.16 4.08 5.96
N LEU A 67 -3.09 5.00 5.66
CA LEU A 67 -2.84 6.43 5.82
C LEU A 67 -2.62 6.85 7.28
N GLU A 68 -3.23 6.18 8.26
CA GLU A 68 -2.89 6.42 9.68
C GLU A 68 -1.44 6.09 9.98
N TYR A 69 -0.91 5.00 9.42
CA TYR A 69 0.48 4.62 9.55
C TYR A 69 1.41 5.59 8.85
N CYS A 70 1.07 6.00 7.63
CA CYS A 70 1.83 6.99 6.88
C CYS A 70 2.05 8.30 7.67
N LYS A 71 1.02 8.79 8.37
CA LYS A 71 1.12 10.02 9.19
C LYS A 71 2.20 9.97 10.28
N LEU A 72 2.68 8.78 10.63
CA LEU A 72 3.67 8.57 11.69
C LEU A 72 5.06 8.23 11.13
N LEU A 73 5.18 8.05 9.82
CA LEU A 73 6.45 7.85 9.14
C LEU A 73 7.09 9.20 8.83
N ASN A 74 8.11 9.54 9.61
CA ASN A 74 8.87 10.78 9.46
C ASN A 74 10.22 10.57 8.76
N ASP A 75 10.58 9.32 8.44
CA ASP A 75 11.81 8.99 7.72
C ASP A 75 11.55 9.01 6.21
N ASP A 76 12.26 9.88 5.50
CA ASP A 76 12.02 10.17 4.09
C ASP A 76 12.24 8.97 3.17
N ASN A 77 13.24 8.13 3.48
CA ASN A 77 13.56 6.94 2.70
C ASN A 77 12.52 5.83 2.91
N SER A 78 12.22 5.51 4.17
CA SER A 78 11.20 4.51 4.52
C SER A 78 9.83 4.89 3.95
N LEU A 79 9.48 6.17 4.04
CA LEU A 79 8.23 6.71 3.53
C LEU A 79 8.13 6.59 2.00
N TYR A 80 9.21 6.90 1.27
CA TYR A 80 9.24 6.70 -0.17
C TYR A 80 9.06 5.22 -0.53
N LYS A 81 9.82 4.32 0.12
CA LYS A 81 9.74 2.87 -0.10
C LYS A 81 8.31 2.35 0.05
N VAL A 82 7.67 2.59 1.20
CA VAL A 82 6.31 2.09 1.45
C VAL A 82 5.26 2.76 0.55
N SER A 83 5.48 4.03 0.16
CA SER A 83 4.56 4.73 -0.74
C SER A 83 4.56 4.13 -2.15
N VAL A 84 5.72 3.75 -2.67
CA VAL A 84 5.82 3.08 -3.98
C VAL A 84 5.21 1.67 -3.92
N LEU A 85 5.53 0.88 -2.89
CA LEU A 85 4.91 -0.44 -2.66
C LEU A 85 3.39 -0.34 -2.60
N PHE A 86 2.86 0.65 -1.86
CA PHE A 86 1.43 0.87 -1.73
C PHE A 86 0.77 1.19 -3.07
N ASN A 87 1.40 2.02 -3.92
CA ASN A 87 0.87 2.34 -5.25
C ASN A 87 0.73 1.10 -6.12
N TYR A 88 1.75 0.23 -6.16
CA TYR A 88 1.69 -1.03 -6.89
C TYR A 88 0.62 -1.98 -6.34
N TRP A 89 0.51 -2.10 -5.01
CA TRP A 89 -0.57 -2.88 -4.39
C TRP A 89 -1.94 -2.34 -4.81
N LEU A 90 -2.14 -1.03 -4.71
CA LEU A 90 -3.41 -0.39 -5.02
C LEU A 90 -3.83 -0.60 -6.48
N TYR A 91 -2.89 -0.42 -7.41
CA TYR A 91 -3.14 -0.66 -8.82
C TYR A 91 -3.41 -2.14 -9.11
N GLY A 92 -2.65 -3.05 -8.48
CA GLY A 92 -2.84 -4.49 -8.61
C GLY A 92 -4.20 -4.97 -8.12
N VAL A 93 -4.67 -4.50 -6.95
CA VAL A 93 -5.99 -4.89 -6.44
C VAL A 93 -7.13 -4.33 -7.29
N LEU A 94 -7.01 -3.12 -7.82
CA LEU A 94 -8.00 -2.55 -8.75
C LEU A 94 -8.02 -3.32 -10.08
N THR A 95 -6.85 -3.69 -10.59
CA THR A 95 -6.69 -4.52 -11.78
C THR A 95 -7.34 -5.89 -11.58
N HIS A 96 -7.16 -6.51 -10.41
CA HIS A 96 -7.81 -7.78 -10.07
C HIS A 96 -9.33 -7.63 -9.92
N ILE A 97 -9.83 -6.52 -9.35
CA ILE A 97 -11.27 -6.28 -9.17
C ILE A 97 -11.98 -6.07 -10.52
N TYR A 98 -11.40 -5.29 -11.43
CA TYR A 98 -12.06 -4.88 -12.67
C TYR A 98 -11.64 -5.69 -13.91
N GLY A 99 -10.55 -6.44 -13.82
CA GLY A 99 -9.88 -7.09 -14.95
C GLY A 99 -8.89 -6.16 -15.66
N SER A 100 -7.81 -6.73 -16.17
CA SER A 100 -6.69 -6.02 -16.82
C SER A 100 -7.09 -5.15 -18.00
N ASN A 101 -8.14 -5.55 -18.73
CA ASN A 101 -8.59 -4.83 -19.93
C ASN A 101 -9.54 -3.65 -19.60
N SER A 102 -9.86 -3.44 -18.31
CA SER A 102 -10.80 -2.40 -17.86
C SER A 102 -10.08 -1.11 -17.44
N THR A 103 -9.18 -0.59 -18.29
CA THR A 103 -8.31 0.55 -17.98
C THR A 103 -9.07 1.78 -17.46
N GLU A 104 -10.22 2.10 -18.06
CA GLU A 104 -11.06 3.22 -17.61
C GLU A 104 -11.57 3.01 -16.17
N LYS A 105 -12.07 1.80 -15.85
CA LYS A 105 -12.57 1.49 -14.50
C LYS A 105 -11.46 1.53 -13.47
N ILE A 106 -10.27 1.02 -13.82
CA ILE A 106 -9.08 1.07 -12.97
C ILE A 106 -8.69 2.52 -12.69
N ARG A 107 -8.60 3.35 -13.74
CA ARG A 107 -8.31 4.79 -13.63
C ARG A 107 -9.32 5.50 -12.75
N THR A 108 -10.62 5.30 -12.99
CA THR A 108 -11.70 5.90 -12.17
C THR A 108 -11.62 5.45 -10.71
N GLY A 109 -11.39 4.17 -10.44
CA GLY A 109 -11.21 3.65 -9.09
C GLY A 109 -10.00 4.26 -8.38
N PHE A 110 -8.88 4.38 -9.09
CA PHE A 110 -7.66 4.98 -8.55
C PHE A 110 -7.87 6.47 -8.24
N SER A 111 -8.47 7.23 -9.16
CA SER A 111 -8.81 8.64 -8.95
C SER A 111 -9.76 8.85 -7.77
N ALA A 112 -10.76 7.98 -7.60
CA ALA A 112 -11.66 8.05 -6.44
C ALA A 112 -10.90 7.85 -5.11
N LEU A 113 -9.89 6.98 -5.08
CA LEU A 113 -9.05 6.78 -3.90
C LEU A 113 -8.08 7.96 -3.65
N GLN A 114 -7.57 8.61 -4.69
CA GLN A 114 -6.82 9.88 -4.55
C GLN A 114 -7.68 10.99 -3.92
N ILE A 115 -8.98 11.01 -4.21
CA ILE A 115 -9.91 11.94 -3.55
C ILE A 115 -10.02 11.61 -2.06
N LYS A 116 -10.11 10.32 -1.69
CA LYS A 116 -10.14 9.91 -0.27
C LYS A 116 -8.89 10.33 0.49
N TRP A 117 -7.70 10.24 -0.11
CA TRP A 117 -6.47 10.78 0.47
C TRP A 117 -6.58 12.27 0.83
N THR A 118 -7.13 13.06 -0.10
CA THR A 118 -7.23 14.52 -0.02
C THR A 118 -8.09 14.95 1.17
N TYR A 119 -9.16 14.20 1.44
CA TYR A 119 -10.09 14.50 2.53
C TYR A 119 -9.80 13.76 3.84
N PHE A 120 -8.93 12.73 3.82
CA PHE A 120 -8.60 11.96 5.02
C PHE A 120 -7.92 12.81 6.11
N ASP A 121 -7.04 13.74 5.72
CA ASP A 121 -6.48 14.75 6.61
C ASP A 121 -6.26 16.06 5.89
N TYR A 122 -7.37 16.72 5.57
CA TYR A 122 -7.37 17.94 4.76
C TYR A 122 -6.41 19.01 5.29
N ARG A 123 -6.26 19.13 6.62
CA ARG A 123 -5.38 20.13 7.24
C ARG A 123 -3.90 19.84 7.00
N ARG A 124 -3.54 18.56 6.89
CA ARG A 124 -2.15 18.10 6.69
C ARG A 124 -1.82 17.79 5.23
N ARG A 125 -2.74 18.02 4.30
CA ARG A 125 -2.58 17.67 2.87
C ARG A 125 -1.35 18.29 2.20
N ASN A 126 -0.86 19.41 2.72
CA ASN A 126 0.30 20.14 2.20
C ASN A 126 1.61 19.79 2.95
N GLU A 127 1.57 18.90 3.94
CA GLU A 127 2.76 18.50 4.67
C GLU A 127 3.64 17.58 3.79
N PRO A 128 4.96 17.84 3.66
CA PRO A 128 5.83 17.13 2.71
C PRO A 128 5.82 15.60 2.86
N TYR A 129 5.77 15.10 4.09
CA TYR A 129 5.75 13.67 4.35
C TYR A 129 4.39 13.05 3.98
N TYR A 130 3.28 13.76 4.24
CA TYR A 130 1.95 13.24 3.91
C TYR A 130 1.72 13.19 2.39
N LEU A 131 2.31 14.12 1.63
CA LEU A 131 2.29 14.16 0.16
C LEU A 131 2.87 12.89 -0.47
N LYS A 132 3.85 12.25 0.16
CA LYS A 132 4.47 11.03 -0.37
C LYS A 132 3.51 9.83 -0.38
N CYS A 133 2.55 9.79 0.55
CA CYS A 133 1.52 8.75 0.59
C CYS A 133 0.30 9.03 -0.28
N LYS A 134 0.33 10.12 -1.05
CA LYS A 134 -0.66 10.35 -2.09
C LYS A 134 -0.49 9.29 -3.17
N PRO A 135 -1.55 8.56 -3.57
CA PRO A 135 -1.46 7.63 -4.67
C PRO A 135 -1.09 8.38 -5.96
N ASN A 136 -0.12 7.86 -6.70
CA ASN A 136 0.40 8.41 -7.93
C ASN A 136 0.10 7.45 -9.08
N PHE A 137 -0.89 7.80 -9.90
CA PHE A 137 -1.31 6.98 -11.02
C PHE A 137 -0.21 6.85 -12.09
N GLU A 138 0.58 7.90 -12.31
CA GLU A 138 1.67 7.89 -13.30
C GLU A 138 2.78 6.89 -12.96
N LEU A 139 2.91 6.49 -11.70
CA LEU A 139 3.90 5.48 -11.29
C LEU A 139 3.50 4.06 -11.73
N VAL A 140 2.21 3.82 -11.91
CA VAL A 140 1.62 2.48 -12.11
C VAL A 140 0.89 2.33 -13.44
N ASN A 141 0.62 3.44 -14.14
CA ASN A 141 -0.07 3.45 -15.42
C ASN A 141 0.86 3.09 -16.59
N HIS A 142 1.41 1.88 -16.54
CA HIS A 142 2.28 1.33 -17.56
C HIS A 142 1.85 -0.10 -17.90
N ASP A 143 1.97 -0.50 -19.17
CA ASP A 143 1.59 -1.86 -19.60
C ASP A 143 2.40 -2.96 -18.88
N ASP A 144 3.62 -2.63 -18.47
CA ASP A 144 4.57 -3.50 -17.77
C ASP A 144 4.61 -3.25 -16.25
N TRP A 145 3.58 -2.64 -15.67
CA TRP A 145 3.53 -2.28 -14.23
C TRP A 145 3.81 -3.49 -13.31
N ASP A 146 3.42 -4.70 -13.71
CA ASP A 146 3.61 -5.93 -12.94
C ASP A 146 5.10 -6.33 -12.87
N LYS A 147 5.83 -6.13 -13.97
CA LYS A 147 7.29 -6.32 -14.03
C LYS A 147 8.01 -5.25 -13.23
N ARG A 148 7.56 -3.99 -13.33
CA ARG A 148 8.10 -2.87 -12.53
C ARG A 148 7.87 -3.08 -11.04
N LYS A 149 6.70 -3.60 -10.66
CA LYS A 149 6.41 -4.03 -9.28
C LYS A 149 7.42 -5.07 -8.81
N LYS A 150 7.59 -6.19 -9.54
CA LYS A 150 8.53 -7.26 -9.18
C LYS A 150 9.96 -6.74 -9.00
N LEU A 151 10.41 -5.86 -9.89
CA LEU A 151 11.73 -5.23 -9.79
C LEU A 151 11.83 -4.35 -8.54
N TYR A 152 10.79 -3.58 -8.22
CA TYR A 152 10.77 -2.73 -7.05
C TYR A 152 10.71 -3.53 -5.73
N ASP A 153 9.93 -4.61 -5.70
CA ASP A 153 9.87 -5.53 -4.56
C ASP A 153 11.27 -6.09 -4.28
N TYR A 154 11.96 -6.60 -5.31
CA TYR A 154 13.35 -7.03 -5.21
C TYR A 154 14.29 -5.93 -4.71
N TYR A 155 14.15 -4.70 -5.21
CA TYR A 155 14.97 -3.57 -4.75
C TYR A 155 14.77 -3.28 -3.25
N VAL A 156 13.53 -3.34 -2.77
CA VAL A 156 13.24 -3.12 -1.34
C VAL A 156 13.74 -4.27 -0.47
N ASP A 157 13.65 -5.50 -0.98
CA ASP A 157 14.05 -6.71 -0.25
C ASP A 157 15.53 -7.08 -0.42
N TYR A 158 16.28 -6.32 -1.24
CA TYR A 158 17.65 -6.64 -1.63
C TYR A 158 18.56 -6.94 -0.44
N ASP A 159 18.55 -6.08 0.59
CA ASP A 159 19.42 -6.25 1.75
C ASP A 159 19.12 -7.55 2.52
N ILE A 160 17.85 -7.94 2.61
CA ILE A 160 17.39 -9.19 3.24
C ILE A 160 17.85 -10.37 2.39
N LEU A 161 17.57 -10.33 1.09
CA LEU A 161 17.93 -11.40 0.15
C LEU A 161 19.45 -11.61 0.07
N PHE A 162 20.21 -10.52 0.03
CA PHE A 162 21.67 -10.55 0.01
C PHE A 162 22.24 -11.10 1.32
N GLY A 163 21.66 -10.72 2.46
CA GLY A 163 22.02 -11.28 3.76
C GLY A 163 21.74 -12.78 3.85
N LEU A 164 20.58 -13.23 3.36
CA LEU A 164 20.24 -14.65 3.29
C LEU A 164 21.21 -15.41 2.39
N ALA A 165 21.50 -14.90 1.19
CA ALA A 165 22.40 -15.54 0.23
C ALA A 165 23.82 -15.73 0.78
N LYS A 166 24.33 -14.77 1.56
CA LYS A 166 25.64 -14.89 2.22
C LYS A 166 25.71 -15.99 3.29
N ASN A 167 24.57 -16.36 3.87
CA ASN A 167 24.49 -17.34 4.95
C ASN A 167 24.16 -18.76 4.42
N ILE A 168 24.00 -18.93 3.11
CA ILE A 168 23.92 -20.25 2.49
C ILE A 168 25.34 -20.80 2.46
N ASP A 169 25.57 -21.92 3.14
CA ASP A 169 26.87 -22.60 3.12
C ASP A 169 27.22 -22.97 1.67
N ASP A 170 28.47 -22.76 1.25
CA ASP A 170 28.93 -23.01 -0.12
C ASP A 170 28.87 -24.51 -0.50
N LYS A 171 28.57 -25.36 0.48
CA LYS A 171 28.36 -26.79 0.29
C LYS A 171 26.89 -27.07 0.05
N CYS A 172 26.57 -27.36 -1.22
CA CYS A 172 25.47 -28.28 -1.50
C CYS A 172 25.88 -29.65 -0.92
N ASP A 173 25.05 -30.22 -0.04
CA ASP A 173 25.14 -31.65 0.31
C ASP A 173 24.93 -32.53 -0.95
#